data_AF-A0A1X7I8V7-F1
#
_entry.id   AF-A0A1X7I8V7-F1
#
_cell.length_a   1.000
_cell.length_b   1.000
_cell.length_c   1.000
_cell.angle_alpha   90.00
_cell.angle_beta   90.00
_cell.angle_gamma   90.00
#
_symmetry.space_group_name_H-M   'P 1'
#
loop_
_entity.id
_entity.type
_entity.pdbx_description
1 polymer ?
#
loop_
_entity_poly.entity_id
_entity_poly.type
_entity_poly.pdbx_seq_one_letter_code
_entity_poly.pdbx_strand_id
1 'polypeptide(L)'
;MKKILPVALIAAMLSSPAVALEPLSQEKYINDRLIAARIADRIRRTCPSIDGRILYAYGEARKLKRYAEKKGYSRAQIDAFLDSKEDKRRIYAIADDYLTRNGAKKSEPETYCRIGRQEIARNTIIGSLLVAK
;
A
#
# COMPACT_ATOMS: atom_id res chain seq x y z
N MET A 1 17.85 22.34 68.74
CA MET A 1 18.68 21.77 67.67
C MET A 1 17.77 21.08 66.66
N LYS A 2 17.88 21.46 65.39
CA LYS A 2 16.91 21.23 64.32
C LYS A 2 17.38 20.04 63.48
N LYS A 3 16.64 18.92 63.42
CA LYS A 3 16.90 17.84 62.44
C LYS A 3 15.59 17.25 61.87
N ILE A 4 15.08 17.99 60.89
CA ILE A 4 14.53 17.58 59.58
C ILE A 4 13.97 16.14 59.43
N LEU A 5 12.66 16.04 59.20
CA LEU A 5 11.96 14.89 58.60
C LEU A 5 12.35 14.73 57.11
N PRO A 6 12.46 13.51 56.56
CA PRO A 6 12.50 13.32 55.12
C PRO A 6 11.08 13.21 54.56
N VAL A 7 10.68 14.20 53.76
CA VAL A 7 9.47 14.15 52.92
C VAL A 7 9.80 13.40 51.63
N ALA A 8 8.88 12.50 51.25
CA ALA A 8 8.93 11.63 50.08
C ALA A 8 8.98 12.40 48.74
N LEU A 9 9.59 11.77 47.72
CA LEU A 9 9.31 12.07 46.32
C LEU A 9 9.22 10.73 45.54
N ILE A 10 8.05 10.10 45.57
CA ILE A 10 7.73 8.98 44.68
C ILE A 10 7.32 9.61 43.35
N ALA A 11 8.25 9.68 42.40
CA ALA A 11 7.96 10.07 41.03
C ALA A 11 7.15 8.94 40.36
N ALA A 12 5.82 9.04 40.40
CA ALA A 12 4.95 8.19 39.61
C ALA A 12 5.16 8.51 38.13
N MET A 13 5.95 7.68 37.43
CA MET A 13 6.05 7.74 35.98
C MET A 13 4.69 7.31 35.41
N LEU A 14 3.91 8.28 34.93
CA LEU A 14 2.73 8.03 34.10
C LEU A 14 3.22 7.46 32.75
N SER A 15 3.30 6.13 32.67
CA SER A 15 3.43 5.40 31.41
C SER A 15 2.13 5.60 30.62
N SER A 16 2.10 6.65 29.81
CA SER A 16 1.05 6.80 28.80
C SER A 16 1.13 5.58 27.86
N PRO A 17 0.03 4.86 27.60
CA PRO A 17 0.06 3.76 26.67
C PRO A 17 0.47 4.29 25.31
N ALA A 18 1.61 3.83 24.79
CA ALA A 18 1.96 4.05 23.40
C ALA A 18 0.89 3.35 22.56
N VAL A 19 0.01 4.12 21.95
CA VAL A 19 -0.96 3.59 20.99
C VAL A 19 -0.14 3.12 19.79
N ALA A 20 0.14 1.81 19.76
CA ALA A 20 0.93 1.23 18.69
C ALA A 20 0.19 1.44 17.37
N LEU A 21 0.89 1.98 16.37
CA LEU A 21 0.34 2.07 15.01
C LEU A 21 -0.01 0.66 14.53
N GLU A 22 -1.15 0.53 13.85
CA GLU A 22 -1.50 -0.71 13.16
C GLU A 22 -0.35 -1.12 12.23
N PRO A 23 -0.05 -2.42 12.05
CA PRO A 23 0.96 -2.86 11.11
C PRO A 23 0.67 -2.33 9.69
N LEU A 24 1.69 -1.93 8.94
CA LEU A 24 1.53 -1.49 7.55
C LEU A 24 0.85 -2.54 6.65
N SER A 25 0.95 -3.82 7.02
CA SER A 25 0.26 -4.93 6.35
C SER A 25 -1.26 -4.94 6.56
N GLN A 26 -1.75 -4.24 7.60
CA GLN A 26 -3.17 -4.11 7.94
C GLN A 26 -3.74 -2.73 7.59
N GLU A 27 -2.89 -1.74 7.31
CA GLU A 27 -3.31 -0.39 6.92
C GLU A 27 -4.01 -0.44 5.55
N LYS A 28 -5.34 -0.31 5.57
CA LYS A 28 -6.18 -0.54 4.39
C LYS A 28 -5.85 0.41 3.23
N TYR A 29 -5.63 1.68 3.50
CA TYR A 29 -5.43 2.70 2.47
C TYR A 29 -4.16 2.44 1.63
N ILE A 30 -3.09 1.97 2.28
CA ILE A 30 -1.81 1.56 1.71
C ILE A 30 -1.96 0.27 0.94
N ASN A 31 -2.56 -0.75 1.56
CA ASN A 31 -2.70 -2.06 0.93
C ASN A 31 -3.57 -1.98 -0.34
N ASP A 32 -4.71 -1.28 -0.31
CA ASP A 32 -5.57 -1.12 -1.48
C ASP A 32 -4.83 -0.48 -2.67
N ARG A 33 -3.96 0.50 -2.40
CA ARG A 33 -3.18 1.18 -3.44
C ARG A 33 -2.06 0.33 -4.00
N LEU A 34 -1.39 -0.46 -3.15
CA LEU A 34 -0.37 -1.39 -3.60
C LEU A 34 -0.98 -2.53 -4.43
N ILE A 35 -2.16 -3.02 -4.03
CA ILE A 35 -2.93 -4.00 -4.80
C ILE A 35 -3.34 -3.40 -6.15
N ALA A 36 -3.92 -2.20 -6.17
CA ALA A 36 -4.30 -1.52 -7.41
C ALA A 36 -3.12 -1.29 -8.35
N ALA A 37 -1.97 -0.86 -7.81
CA ALA A 37 -0.74 -0.70 -8.57
C ALA A 37 -0.23 -2.03 -9.14
N ARG A 38 -0.34 -3.13 -8.38
CA ARG A 38 0.03 -4.46 -8.87
C ARG A 38 -0.89 -4.94 -9.98
N ILE A 39 -2.19 -4.72 -9.88
CA ILE A 39 -3.16 -5.05 -10.93
C ILE A 39 -2.84 -4.26 -12.20
N ALA A 40 -2.63 -2.95 -12.08
CA ALA A 40 -2.24 -2.10 -13.21
C ALA A 40 -0.91 -2.56 -13.85
N ASP A 41 0.10 -2.90 -13.04
CA ASP A 41 1.39 -3.41 -13.53
C ASP A 41 1.21 -4.74 -14.30
N ARG A 42 0.33 -5.63 -13.83
CA ARG A 42 0.06 -6.88 -14.53
C ARG A 42 -0.66 -6.64 -15.86
N ILE A 43 -1.64 -5.73 -15.89
CA ILE A 43 -2.37 -5.37 -17.11
C ILE A 43 -1.42 -4.79 -18.15
N ARG A 44 -0.63 -3.76 -17.83
CA ARG A 44 0.28 -3.13 -18.81
C ARG A 44 1.37 -4.07 -19.33
N ARG A 45 1.78 -5.07 -18.54
CA ARG A 45 2.82 -6.04 -18.93
C ARG A 45 2.28 -7.14 -19.83
N THR A 46 0.98 -7.39 -19.80
CA THR A 46 0.35 -8.46 -20.56
C THR A 46 -0.43 -7.93 -21.75
N CYS A 47 -1.09 -6.78 -21.62
CA CYS A 47 -1.88 -6.18 -22.68
C CYS A 47 -1.00 -5.39 -23.67
N PRO A 48 -1.00 -5.72 -24.98
CA PRO A 48 -0.19 -4.99 -25.96
C PRO A 48 -0.71 -3.57 -26.27
N SER A 49 -1.98 -3.25 -25.98
CA SER A 49 -2.63 -1.98 -26.33
C SER A 49 -2.80 -1.00 -25.15
N ILE A 50 -2.27 -1.33 -23.97
CA ILE A 50 -2.37 -0.48 -22.77
C ILE A 50 -0.98 -0.28 -22.17
N ASP A 51 -0.63 0.97 -21.91
CA ASP A 51 0.56 1.36 -21.17
C ASP A 51 0.24 1.82 -19.74
N GLY A 52 1.29 1.94 -18.93
CA GLY A 52 1.21 2.54 -17.61
C GLY A 52 1.52 4.04 -17.66
N ARG A 53 0.79 4.84 -16.89
CA ARG A 53 1.13 6.25 -16.66
C ARG A 53 2.27 6.35 -15.65
N ILE A 54 3.49 5.99 -16.05
CA ILE A 54 4.63 5.77 -15.13
C ILE A 54 4.94 7.01 -14.26
N LEU A 55 4.92 8.21 -14.83
CA LEU A 55 5.14 9.44 -14.07
C LEU A 55 4.07 9.67 -13.00
N TYR A 56 2.81 9.40 -13.35
CA TYR A 56 1.69 9.49 -12.42
C TYR A 56 1.79 8.43 -11.32
N ALA A 57 2.07 7.17 -11.67
CA ALA A 57 2.26 6.08 -10.71
C ALA A 57 3.39 6.36 -9.73
N TYR A 58 4.50 6.94 -10.19
CA TYR A 58 5.60 7.39 -9.32
C TYR A 58 5.13 8.49 -8.36
N GLY A 59 4.36 9.46 -8.85
CA GLY A 59 3.75 10.50 -8.02
C GLY A 59 2.85 9.93 -6.93
N GLU A 60 2.00 8.96 -7.26
CA GLU A 60 1.12 8.28 -6.30
C GLU A 60 1.91 7.47 -5.26
N ALA A 61 2.97 6.77 -5.67
CA ALA A 61 3.86 6.06 -4.73
C ALA A 61 4.52 7.03 -3.73
N ARG A 62 4.97 8.20 -4.19
CA ARG A 62 5.54 9.25 -3.32
C ARG A 62 4.49 9.83 -2.36
N LYS A 63 3.25 10.04 -2.81
CA LYS A 63 2.13 10.45 -1.95
C LYS A 63 1.84 9.39 -0.89
N LEU A 64 1.86 8.11 -1.26
CA LEU A 64 1.62 7.01 -0.35
C LEU A 64 2.69 6.88 0.73
N LYS A 65 3.97 7.04 0.34
CA LYS A 65 5.07 7.11 1.32
C LYS A 65 4.89 8.26 2.30
N ARG A 66 4.58 9.47 1.81
CA ARG A 66 4.32 10.63 2.68
C ARG A 66 3.11 10.42 3.60
N TYR A 67 2.08 9.74 3.12
CA TYR A 67 0.92 9.37 3.93
C TYR A 67 1.33 8.48 5.12
N ALA A 68 2.13 7.44 4.87
CA ALA A 68 2.65 6.58 5.92
C ALA A 68 3.54 7.36 6.91
N GLU A 69 4.47 8.18 6.40
CA GLU A 69 5.32 9.04 7.25
C GLU A 69 4.46 9.98 8.12
N LYS A 70 3.38 10.56 7.57
CA LYS A 70 2.44 11.43 8.30
C LYS A 70 1.63 10.70 9.37
N LYS A 71 1.33 9.40 9.20
CA LYS A 71 0.74 8.57 10.25
C LYS A 71 1.72 8.22 11.38
N GLY A 72 3.02 8.48 11.19
CA GLY A 72 4.05 8.22 12.19
C GLY A 72 4.87 6.95 11.93
N TYR A 73 4.70 6.30 10.77
CA TYR A 73 5.58 5.20 10.40
C TYR A 73 6.96 5.73 10.04
N SER A 74 7.99 5.14 10.64
CA SER A 74 9.38 5.42 10.27
C SER A 74 9.71 4.88 8.87
N ARG A 75 10.72 5.48 8.23
CA ARG A 75 11.22 4.99 6.94
C ARG A 75 11.65 3.53 7.01
N ALA A 76 12.32 3.13 8.09
CA ALA A 76 12.74 1.74 8.29
C ALA A 76 11.55 0.76 8.35
N GLN A 77 10.44 1.13 8.99
CA GLN A 77 9.23 0.31 9.00
C GLN A 77 8.60 0.22 7.61
N ILE A 78 8.56 1.33 6.87
CA ILE A 78 8.05 1.37 5.49
C ILE A 78 8.90 0.47 4.60
N ASP A 79 10.23 0.61 4.66
CA ASP A 79 11.14 -0.16 3.83
C ASP A 79 11.09 -1.66 4.20
N ALA A 80 11.05 -2.01 5.49
CA ALA A 80 10.87 -3.39 5.94
C ALA A 80 9.56 -4.01 5.43
N PHE A 81 8.46 -3.25 5.44
CA PHE A 81 7.19 -3.69 4.87
C PHE A 81 7.28 -3.86 3.34
N LEU A 82 7.90 -2.91 2.64
CA LEU A 82 8.10 -2.98 1.21
C LEU A 82 9.10 -4.06 0.79
N ASP A 83 9.93 -4.58 1.70
CA ASP A 83 10.87 -5.67 1.44
C ASP A 83 10.37 -7.05 1.89
N SER A 84 9.34 -7.09 2.73
CA SER A 84 8.67 -8.30 3.20
C SER A 84 8.19 -9.18 2.03
N LYS A 85 8.80 -10.36 1.89
CA LYS A 85 8.40 -11.36 0.88
C LYS A 85 6.98 -11.87 1.14
N GLU A 86 6.58 -11.93 2.40
CA GLU A 86 5.24 -12.36 2.81
C GLU A 86 4.18 -11.35 2.35
N ASP A 87 4.39 -10.07 2.65
CA ASP A 87 3.47 -9.00 2.24
C ASP A 87 3.37 -8.86 0.72
N LYS A 88 4.51 -8.94 0.01
CA LYS A 88 4.53 -8.98 -1.45
C LYS A 88 3.68 -10.13 -1.98
N ARG A 89 3.86 -11.34 -1.44
CA ARG A 89 3.12 -12.53 -1.87
C ARG A 89 1.62 -12.36 -1.64
N ARG A 90 1.22 -11.84 -0.48
CA ARG A 90 -0.18 -11.55 -0.15
C ARG A 90 -0.78 -10.54 -1.12
N ILE A 91 -0.12 -9.40 -1.34
CA ILE A 91 -0.57 -8.36 -2.28
C ILE A 91 -0.70 -8.92 -3.69
N TYR A 92 0.26 -9.74 -4.13
CA TYR A 92 0.25 -10.34 -5.47
C TYR A 92 -0.87 -11.37 -5.61
N ALA A 93 -1.09 -12.20 -4.59
CA ALA A 93 -2.19 -13.16 -4.59
C ALA A 93 -3.55 -12.47 -4.70
N ILE A 94 -3.76 -11.37 -3.95
CA ILE A 94 -5.02 -10.59 -4.03
C ILE A 94 -5.19 -9.95 -5.41
N ALA A 95 -4.12 -9.40 -5.99
CA ALA A 95 -4.16 -8.82 -7.33
C ALA A 95 -4.46 -9.87 -8.41
N ASP A 96 -3.81 -11.04 -8.33
CA ASP A 96 -4.00 -12.14 -9.29
C ASP A 96 -5.41 -12.77 -9.16
N ASP A 97 -5.92 -12.89 -7.93
CA ASP A 97 -7.29 -13.32 -7.66
C ASP A 97 -8.31 -12.33 -8.25
N TYR A 98 -8.12 -11.03 -8.02
CA TYR A 98 -8.96 -10.00 -8.63
C TYR A 98 -8.99 -10.14 -10.17
N LEU A 99 -7.82 -10.26 -10.80
CA LEU A 99 -7.74 -10.41 -12.25
C LEU A 99 -8.46 -11.68 -12.73
N THR A 100 -8.24 -12.80 -12.06
CA THR A 100 -8.87 -14.08 -12.39
C THR A 100 -10.38 -14.03 -12.26
N ARG A 101 -10.90 -13.46 -11.15
CA ARG A 101 -12.35 -13.26 -10.94
C ARG A 101 -12.98 -12.32 -11.96
N ASN A 102 -12.22 -11.37 -12.50
CA ASN A 102 -12.65 -10.49 -13.58
C ASN A 102 -12.44 -11.09 -14.99
N GLY A 103 -12.07 -12.37 -15.06
CA GLY A 103 -11.98 -13.14 -16.30
C GLY A 103 -10.63 -13.05 -17.01
N ALA A 104 -9.56 -12.67 -16.31
CA ALA A 104 -8.21 -12.72 -16.85
C ALA A 104 -7.76 -14.17 -17.00
N LYS A 105 -7.26 -14.52 -18.19
CA LYS A 105 -6.68 -15.84 -18.48
C LYS A 105 -5.24 -15.64 -18.93
N LYS A 106 -4.30 -16.33 -18.29
CA LYS A 106 -2.85 -16.16 -18.54
C LYS A 106 -2.46 -16.39 -20.01
N SER A 107 -3.17 -17.26 -20.72
CA SER A 107 -2.95 -17.57 -22.14
C SER A 107 -3.62 -16.58 -23.11
N GLU A 108 -4.47 -15.68 -22.63
CA GLU A 108 -5.26 -14.78 -23.48
C GLU A 108 -5.01 -13.30 -23.08
N PRO A 109 -3.98 -12.65 -23.64
CA PRO A 109 -3.64 -11.25 -23.33
C PRO A 109 -4.80 -10.26 -23.45
N GLU A 110 -5.70 -10.48 -24.41
CA GLU A 110 -6.88 -9.63 -24.63
C GLU A 110 -7.84 -9.59 -23.43
N THR A 111 -7.86 -10.64 -22.60
CA THR A 111 -8.66 -10.63 -21.36
C THR A 111 -8.16 -9.58 -20.37
N TYR A 112 -6.84 -9.38 -20.28
CA TYR A 112 -6.24 -8.32 -19.47
C TYR A 112 -6.51 -6.94 -20.06
N CYS A 113 -6.46 -6.82 -21.39
CA CYS A 113 -6.80 -5.57 -22.08
C CYS A 113 -8.24 -5.14 -21.82
N ARG A 114 -9.19 -6.09 -21.88
CA ARG A 114 -10.61 -5.82 -21.56
C ARG A 114 -10.75 -5.28 -20.15
N ILE A 115 -10.14 -5.93 -19.17
CA ILE A 115 -10.16 -5.49 -17.76
C ILE A 115 -9.55 -4.09 -17.64
N GLY A 116 -8.38 -3.85 -18.26
CA GLY A 116 -7.73 -2.55 -18.26
C GLY A 116 -8.62 -1.43 -18.81
N ARG A 117 -9.26 -1.65 -19.95
CA ARG A 117 -10.21 -0.69 -20.55
C ARG A 117 -11.40 -0.42 -19.64
N GLN A 118 -11.94 -1.46 -19.00
CA GLN A 118 -13.05 -1.31 -18.04
C GLN A 118 -12.64 -0.47 -16.82
N GLU A 119 -11.45 -0.73 -16.27
CA GLU A 119 -10.93 0.02 -15.13
C GLU A 119 -10.64 1.49 -15.48
N ILE A 120 -10.10 1.76 -16.68
CA ILE A 120 -9.92 3.12 -17.22
C ILE A 120 -11.29 3.81 -17.35
N ALA A 121 -12.26 3.17 -18.00
CA ALA A 121 -13.59 3.76 -18.23
C ALA A 121 -14.33 4.06 -16.91
N ARG A 122 -14.13 3.23 -15.89
CA ARG A 122 -14.71 3.41 -14.55
C ARG A 122 -13.96 4.41 -13.67
N ASN A 123 -12.84 4.98 -14.14
CA ASN A 123 -11.98 5.88 -13.38
C ASN A 123 -11.56 5.31 -12.01
N THR A 124 -11.25 4.01 -11.95
CA THR A 124 -10.78 3.39 -10.72
C THR A 124 -9.33 3.77 -10.42
N ILE A 125 -8.83 3.45 -9.22
CA ILE A 125 -7.40 3.60 -8.91
C ILE A 125 -6.55 2.80 -9.92
N ILE A 126 -6.97 1.58 -10.27
CA ILE A 126 -6.28 0.75 -11.28
C ILE A 126 -6.27 1.47 -12.64
N GLY A 127 -7.44 1.94 -13.09
CA GLY A 127 -7.57 2.66 -14.36
C GLY A 127 -6.78 3.95 -14.42
N SER A 128 -6.70 4.68 -13.30
CA SER A 128 -5.94 5.94 -13.21
C SER A 128 -4.44 5.78 -13.47
N LEU A 129 -3.91 4.57 -13.23
CA LEU A 129 -2.51 4.20 -13.48
C LEU A 129 -2.25 3.72 -14.91
N LEU A 130 -3.29 3.59 -15.73
CA LEU A 130 -3.26 3.03 -17.07
C LEU A 130 -3.64 4.08 -18.14
N VAL A 131 -3.17 3.86 -19.36
CA VAL A 131 -3.55 4.66 -20.52
C VAL A 131 -3.61 3.75 -21.76
N ALA A 132 -4.60 3.93 -22.61
CA ALA A 132 -4.63 3.27 -23.91
C ALA A 132 -3.50 3.84 -24.78
N LYS A 133 -2.89 2.98 -25.60
CA LYS A 133 -1.90 3.40 -26.60
C LYS A 133 -2.55 4.17 -27.74
#